data_AF-A0A951HGT8-F1
#
_entry.id   AF-A0A951HGT8-F1
#
_cell.length_a   1.000
_cell.length_b   1.000
_cell.length_c   1.000
_cell.angle_alpha   90.00
_cell.angle_beta   90.00
_cell.angle_gamma   90.00
#
_symmetry.space_group_name_H-M   'P 1'
#
loop_
_entity.id
_entity.type
_entity.pdbx_description
1 polymer ?
#
loop_
_entity_poly.entity_id
_entity_poly.type
_entity_poly.pdbx_seq_one_letter_code
_entity_poly.pdbx_strand_id
1 'polypeptide(L)'
;MDDSLGDELSSDGRTLVRWAVSDGRMSHIIRTPAIVDAASGRPILRCGDSGFDATIAWGEEGRFAIDLRHYWRPGTLGIAVDRSAGTFRVTGPDAEASPRPIETLSAFVAARFAASGPPAPAPPRGRPTRWILLLLAAALLLLALLLAR
;
A
#
# COMPACT_ATOMS: atom_id res chain seq x y z
N MET A 1 -4.34 12.64 -27.22
CA MET A 1 -3.25 12.26 -26.31
C MET A 1 -3.61 10.88 -25.82
N ASP A 2 -2.85 9.88 -26.23
CA ASP A 2 -3.13 8.46 -26.01
C ASP A 2 -2.80 8.13 -24.54
N ASP A 3 -3.83 8.13 -23.69
CA ASP A 3 -3.74 7.86 -22.25
C ASP A 3 -3.86 6.36 -21.96
N SER A 4 -3.26 5.53 -22.82
CA SER A 4 -3.18 4.10 -22.62
C SER A 4 -1.92 3.79 -21.81
N LEU A 5 -2.06 3.72 -20.48
CA LEU A 5 -1.22 2.77 -19.73
C LEU A 5 -1.69 1.38 -20.15
N GLY A 6 -1.33 0.98 -21.36
CA GLY A 6 -1.84 -0.21 -22.04
C GLY A 6 -1.27 -1.50 -21.46
N ASP A 7 -1.29 -2.53 -22.27
CA ASP A 7 -0.61 -3.78 -21.97
C ASP A 7 0.91 -3.60 -22.16
N GLU A 8 1.69 -3.94 -21.13
CA GLU A 8 3.16 -3.87 -21.15
C GLU A 8 3.74 -5.29 -21.11
N LEU A 9 4.50 -5.64 -22.13
CA LEU A 9 5.09 -6.97 -22.28
C LEU A 9 6.57 -6.93 -21.90
N SER A 10 7.02 -7.92 -21.14
CA SER A 10 8.44 -8.11 -20.83
C SER A 10 9.27 -8.31 -22.10
N SER A 11 10.56 -7.98 -22.03
CA SER A 11 11.50 -8.10 -23.15
C SER A 11 11.61 -9.53 -23.71
N ASP A 12 11.39 -10.55 -22.87
CA ASP A 12 11.37 -11.96 -23.26
C ASP A 12 10.00 -12.44 -23.79
N GLY A 13 8.99 -11.57 -23.79
CA GLY A 13 7.64 -11.87 -24.25
C GLY A 13 6.81 -12.78 -23.34
N ARG A 14 7.31 -13.16 -22.14
CA ARG A 14 6.67 -14.18 -21.29
C ARG A 14 5.74 -13.61 -20.24
N THR A 15 5.91 -12.35 -19.88
CA THR A 15 5.17 -11.71 -18.79
C THR A 15 4.46 -10.47 -19.31
N LEU A 16 3.15 -10.44 -19.14
CA LEU A 16 2.30 -9.34 -19.55
C LEU A 16 1.76 -8.64 -18.31
N VAL A 17 1.91 -7.31 -18.26
CA VAL A 17 1.30 -6.45 -17.26
C VAL A 17 0.16 -5.70 -17.90
N ARG A 18 -1.02 -5.80 -17.31
CA ARG A 18 -2.17 -4.97 -17.69
C ARG A 18 -2.38 -3.94 -16.60
N TRP A 19 -2.36 -2.67 -16.98
CA TRP A 19 -2.51 -1.57 -16.04
C TRP A 19 -3.97 -1.13 -15.98
N ALA A 20 -4.55 -1.13 -14.78
CA ALA A 20 -5.80 -0.44 -14.51
C ALA A 20 -5.48 0.92 -13.90
N VAL A 21 -5.93 1.99 -14.55
CA VAL A 21 -5.72 3.36 -14.12
C VAL A 21 -6.99 3.86 -13.45
N SER A 22 -6.84 4.48 -12.29
CA SER A 22 -7.97 5.14 -11.61
C SER A 22 -7.53 6.41 -10.91
N ASP A 23 -8.48 7.34 -10.77
CA ASP A 23 -8.29 8.55 -9.99
C ASP A 23 -8.48 8.24 -8.49
N GLY A 24 -7.41 8.43 -7.73
CA GLY A 24 -7.42 8.43 -6.28
C GLY A 24 -7.94 9.74 -5.69
N ARG A 25 -8.02 9.81 -4.34
CA ARG A 25 -8.37 11.07 -3.66
C ARG A 25 -7.32 12.13 -3.98
N MET A 26 -7.79 13.38 -4.14
CA MET A 26 -6.94 14.54 -4.47
C MET A 26 -6.21 14.43 -5.84
N SER A 27 -6.85 13.78 -6.83
CA SER A 27 -6.33 13.68 -8.21
C SER A 27 -5.02 12.92 -8.36
N HIS A 28 -4.70 12.02 -7.42
CA HIS A 28 -3.58 11.10 -7.62
C HIS A 28 -3.95 10.01 -8.62
N ILE A 29 -3.10 9.77 -9.61
CA ILE A 29 -3.25 8.64 -10.52
C ILE A 29 -2.79 7.36 -9.80
N ILE A 30 -3.66 6.36 -9.71
CA ILE A 30 -3.36 5.04 -9.16
C ILE A 30 -3.22 4.04 -10.30
N ARG A 31 -2.09 3.31 -10.34
CA ARG A 31 -1.78 2.32 -11.36
C ARG A 31 -1.76 0.92 -10.76
N THR A 32 -2.87 0.20 -10.89
CA THR A 32 -3.00 -1.15 -10.35
C THR A 32 -2.55 -2.18 -11.40
N PRO A 33 -1.51 -2.98 -11.15
CA PRO A 33 -1.05 -3.99 -12.09
C PRO A 33 -1.86 -5.29 -11.97
N ALA A 34 -2.16 -5.89 -13.11
CA ALA A 34 -2.48 -7.30 -13.23
C ALA A 34 -1.38 -7.99 -14.05
N ILE A 35 -0.60 -8.85 -13.42
CA ILE A 35 0.52 -9.55 -14.07
C ILE A 35 0.07 -10.95 -14.43
N VAL A 36 0.24 -11.33 -15.69
CA VAL A 36 -0.15 -12.63 -16.22
C VAL A 36 0.99 -13.24 -17.05
N ASP A 37 1.02 -14.57 -17.10
CA ASP A 37 1.81 -15.30 -18.07
C ASP A 37 1.23 -15.05 -19.47
N ALA A 38 2.04 -14.50 -20.38
CA ALA A 38 1.55 -14.02 -21.67
C ALA A 38 1.07 -15.16 -22.58
N ALA A 39 1.68 -16.33 -22.49
CA ALA A 39 1.35 -17.48 -23.33
C ALA A 39 0.07 -18.20 -22.87
N SER A 40 -0.07 -18.40 -21.56
CA SER A 40 -1.18 -19.16 -20.97
C SER A 40 -2.34 -18.31 -20.45
N GLY A 41 -2.13 -16.99 -20.30
CA GLY A 41 -3.06 -16.09 -19.62
C GLY A 41 -3.20 -16.33 -18.12
N ARG A 42 -2.40 -17.23 -17.54
CA ARG A 42 -2.48 -17.57 -16.12
C ARG A 42 -2.05 -16.38 -15.26
N PRO A 43 -2.79 -16.04 -14.20
CA PRO A 43 -2.41 -14.94 -13.32
C PRO A 43 -1.17 -15.27 -12.51
N ILE A 44 -0.26 -14.30 -12.46
CA ILE A 44 0.93 -14.27 -11.60
C ILE A 44 0.65 -13.37 -10.40
N LEU A 45 0.19 -12.14 -10.66
CA LEU A 45 -0.24 -11.19 -9.64
C LEU A 45 -1.63 -10.64 -9.99
N ARG A 46 -2.57 -10.74 -9.04
CA ARG A 46 -3.80 -9.97 -9.02
C ARG A 46 -3.91 -9.22 -7.70
N CYS A 47 -3.98 -7.89 -7.78
CA CYS A 47 -4.31 -7.05 -6.64
C CYS A 47 -5.79 -7.26 -6.24
N GLY A 48 -6.07 -7.21 -4.94
CA GLY A 48 -7.40 -7.50 -4.41
C GLY A 48 -8.43 -6.37 -4.62
N ASP A 49 -7.96 -5.16 -4.89
CA ASP A 49 -8.77 -3.97 -5.13
C ASP A 49 -7.98 -2.93 -5.96
N SER A 50 -8.61 -1.82 -6.34
CA SER A 50 -8.01 -0.74 -7.14
C SER A 50 -7.21 0.28 -6.31
N GLY A 51 -6.96 0.00 -5.03
CA GLY A 51 -6.19 0.90 -4.16
C GLY A 51 -4.70 0.65 -4.18
N PHE A 52 -4.25 -0.32 -4.96
CA PHE A 52 -2.86 -0.64 -5.17
C PHE A 52 -2.28 0.26 -6.26
N ASP A 53 -1.14 0.85 -5.96
CA ASP A 53 -0.34 1.61 -6.91
C ASP A 53 1.03 0.95 -7.01
N ALA A 54 1.48 0.69 -8.23
CA ALA A 54 2.70 -0.04 -8.48
C ALA A 54 3.63 0.63 -9.48
N THR A 55 4.91 0.34 -9.32
CA THR A 55 5.93 0.55 -10.36
C THR A 55 6.60 -0.79 -10.64
N ILE A 56 6.88 -1.07 -11.92
CA ILE A 56 7.60 -2.27 -12.34
C ILE A 56 8.89 -1.84 -13.03
N ALA A 57 10.00 -2.44 -12.61
CA ALA A 57 11.29 -2.28 -13.26
C ALA A 57 11.69 -3.62 -13.90
N TRP A 58 11.75 -3.64 -15.24
CA TRP A 58 12.17 -4.82 -15.98
C TRP A 58 13.67 -5.05 -15.84
N GLY A 59 14.02 -6.32 -15.63
CA GLY A 59 15.39 -6.81 -15.72
C GLY A 59 15.56 -7.74 -16.93
N GLU A 60 16.71 -8.39 -16.96
CA GLU A 60 17.04 -9.38 -17.99
C GLU A 60 16.42 -10.75 -17.67
N GLU A 61 16.31 -11.60 -18.70
CA GLU A 61 15.92 -13.01 -18.55
C GLU A 61 14.59 -13.25 -17.83
N GLY A 62 13.63 -12.34 -18.02
CA GLY A 62 12.31 -12.42 -17.38
C GLY A 62 12.33 -12.08 -15.90
N ARG A 63 13.41 -11.48 -15.37
CA ARG A 63 13.42 -10.91 -14.03
C ARG A 63 12.77 -9.54 -14.03
N PHE A 64 12.10 -9.20 -12.95
CA PHE A 64 11.58 -7.84 -12.75
C PHE A 64 11.39 -7.55 -11.26
N ALA A 65 11.43 -6.27 -10.92
CA ALA A 65 11.10 -5.79 -9.59
C ALA A 65 9.73 -5.11 -9.61
N ILE A 66 8.96 -5.30 -8.54
CA ILE A 66 7.67 -4.66 -8.31
C ILE A 66 7.80 -3.87 -7.01
N ASP A 67 7.53 -2.58 -7.07
CA ASP A 67 7.30 -1.76 -5.88
C ASP A 67 5.80 -1.50 -5.76
N LEU A 68 5.20 -2.02 -4.69
CA LEU A 68 3.78 -1.91 -4.40
C LEU A 68 3.54 -0.99 -3.20
N ARG A 69 2.53 -0.15 -3.31
CA ARG A 69 1.94 0.57 -2.16
C ARG A 69 0.43 0.51 -2.24
N HIS A 70 -0.22 0.80 -1.12
CA HIS A 70 -1.67 0.82 -1.04
C HIS A 70 -2.14 2.15 -0.48
N TYR A 71 -3.12 2.77 -1.13
CA TYR A 71 -3.53 4.13 -0.77
C TYR A 71 -4.28 4.23 0.56
N TRP A 72 -5.01 3.18 0.96
CA TRP A 72 -5.80 3.17 2.20
C TRP A 72 -5.38 2.10 3.20
N ARG A 73 -4.32 1.34 2.92
CA ARG A 73 -3.70 0.42 3.87
C ARG A 73 -2.24 0.83 4.07
N PRO A 74 -1.74 0.84 5.32
CA PRO A 74 -0.36 1.22 5.57
C PRO A 74 0.62 0.19 4.99
N GLY A 75 1.75 0.69 4.52
CA GLY A 75 2.89 -0.10 4.09
C GLY A 75 3.24 0.05 2.61
N THR A 76 4.48 -0.33 2.31
CA THR A 76 5.00 -0.55 0.96
C THR A 76 5.61 -1.94 0.90
N LEU A 77 5.72 -2.51 -0.29
CA LEU A 77 6.25 -3.85 -0.50
C LEU A 77 7.08 -3.88 -1.77
N GLY A 78 8.38 -4.09 -1.61
CA GLY A 78 9.30 -4.39 -2.71
C GLY A 78 9.39 -5.89 -2.96
N ILE A 79 9.31 -6.30 -4.22
CA ILE A 79 9.34 -7.71 -4.64
C ILE A 79 10.28 -7.84 -5.83
N ALA A 80 11.22 -8.78 -5.78
CA ALA A 80 11.97 -9.21 -6.95
C ALA A 80 11.45 -10.57 -7.43
N VAL A 81 11.11 -10.67 -8.71
CA VAL A 81 10.56 -11.86 -9.35
C VAL A 81 11.59 -12.42 -10.34
N ASP A 82 11.80 -13.73 -10.30
CA ASP A 82 12.55 -14.48 -11.30
C ASP A 82 11.61 -15.46 -12.00
N ARG A 83 11.21 -15.15 -13.24
CA ARG A 83 10.28 -15.97 -14.02
C ARG A 83 10.88 -17.29 -14.45
N SER A 84 12.18 -17.32 -14.72
CA SER A 84 12.88 -18.53 -15.15
C SER A 84 12.94 -19.56 -14.02
N ALA A 85 13.20 -19.09 -12.79
CA ALA A 85 13.21 -19.91 -11.60
C ALA A 85 11.80 -20.19 -11.05
N GLY A 86 10.78 -19.45 -11.49
CA GLY A 86 9.42 -19.56 -10.97
C GLY A 86 9.30 -19.10 -9.52
N THR A 87 10.11 -18.12 -9.11
CA THR A 87 10.17 -17.66 -7.71
C THR A 87 10.10 -16.14 -7.57
N PHE A 88 9.83 -15.68 -6.36
CA PHE A 88 9.97 -14.29 -5.95
C PHE A 88 10.60 -14.17 -4.56
N ARG A 89 11.09 -12.98 -4.23
CA ARG A 89 11.59 -12.62 -2.90
C ARG A 89 11.16 -11.21 -2.53
N VAL A 90 10.96 -10.95 -1.25
CA VAL A 90 10.76 -9.60 -0.73
C VAL A 90 12.10 -8.86 -0.74
N THR A 91 12.08 -7.59 -1.11
CA THR A 91 13.24 -6.70 -1.04
C THR A 91 13.04 -5.62 0.03
N GLY A 92 14.14 -5.10 0.57
CA GLY A 92 14.12 -4.04 1.58
C GLY A 92 14.17 -4.54 3.03
N PRO A 93 13.66 -3.77 4.00
CA PRO A 93 13.88 -4.01 5.44
C PRO A 93 13.23 -5.30 5.94
N ASP A 94 12.16 -5.75 5.30
CA ASP A 94 11.45 -6.99 5.62
C ASP A 94 11.85 -8.15 4.68
N ALA A 95 13.03 -8.08 4.06
CA ALA A 95 13.49 -9.11 3.14
C ALA A 95 13.63 -10.46 3.83
N GLU A 96 13.04 -11.48 3.22
CA GLU A 96 13.14 -12.86 3.68
C GLU A 96 14.31 -13.57 2.99
N ALA A 97 14.93 -14.52 3.70
CA ALA A 97 16.10 -15.24 3.21
C ALA A 97 15.79 -16.22 2.06
N SER A 98 14.57 -16.78 2.03
CA SER A 98 14.23 -17.86 1.11
C SER A 98 13.30 -17.38 0.00
N PRO A 99 13.62 -17.69 -1.27
CA PRO A 99 12.70 -17.48 -2.39
C PRO A 99 11.40 -18.27 -2.18
N ARG A 100 10.29 -17.69 -2.63
CA ARG A 100 8.95 -18.28 -2.57
C ARG A 100 8.44 -18.60 -3.97
N PRO A 101 7.59 -19.61 -4.16
CA PRO A 101 7.04 -19.93 -5.48
C PRO A 101 6.14 -18.83 -6.02
N ILE A 102 6.28 -18.51 -7.32
CA ILE A 102 5.59 -17.38 -7.96
C ILE A 102 4.07 -17.51 -7.93
N GLU A 103 3.52 -18.73 -7.98
CA GLU A 103 2.09 -18.98 -7.83
C GLU A 103 1.50 -18.49 -6.50
N THR A 104 2.32 -18.30 -5.47
CA THR A 104 1.86 -17.80 -4.15
C THR A 104 1.87 -16.27 -4.06
N LEU A 105 2.39 -15.57 -5.08
CA LEU A 105 2.63 -14.13 -5.05
C LEU A 105 1.37 -13.31 -4.75
N SER A 106 0.25 -13.61 -5.42
CA SER A 106 -1.02 -12.88 -5.19
C SER A 106 -1.52 -13.02 -3.74
N ALA A 107 -1.50 -14.26 -3.21
CA ALA A 107 -1.92 -14.53 -1.84
C ALA A 107 -0.98 -13.87 -0.83
N PHE A 108 0.32 -13.88 -1.10
CA PHE A 108 1.33 -13.22 -0.28
C PHE A 108 1.10 -11.70 -0.19
N VAL A 109 0.92 -11.02 -1.33
CA VAL A 109 0.64 -9.57 -1.37
C VAL A 109 -0.63 -9.24 -0.58
N ALA A 110 -1.70 -10.00 -0.79
CA ALA A 110 -2.96 -9.80 -0.06
C ALA A 110 -2.77 -9.93 1.45
N ALA A 111 -2.06 -10.97 1.90
CA ALA A 111 -1.78 -11.20 3.32
C ALA A 111 -0.92 -10.08 3.91
N ARG A 112 0.13 -9.62 3.21
CA ARG A 112 1.04 -8.57 3.69
C ARG A 112 0.29 -7.27 3.97
N PHE A 113 -0.57 -6.83 3.04
CA PHE A 113 -1.35 -5.60 3.20
C PHE A 113 -2.59 -5.75 4.09
N ALA A 114 -3.07 -6.97 4.33
CA ALA A 114 -4.10 -7.23 5.35
C ALA A 114 -3.52 -7.17 6.77
N ALA A 115 -2.33 -7.74 6.98
CA ALA A 115 -1.66 -7.76 8.28
C ALA A 115 -1.29 -6.37 8.81
N SER A 116 -1.10 -5.39 7.92
CA SER A 116 -0.80 -4.01 8.30
C SER A 116 -1.96 -3.27 8.99
N GLY A 117 -3.17 -3.84 9.01
CA GLY A 117 -4.35 -3.33 9.71
C GLY A 117 -4.88 -1.98 9.19
N PRO A 118 -6.13 -1.59 9.52
CA PRO A 118 -6.54 -0.19 9.39
C PRO A 118 -5.67 0.67 10.35
N PRO A 119 -5.42 1.95 10.02
CA PRO A 119 -4.78 2.85 10.99
C PRO A 119 -5.59 2.80 12.30
N ALA A 120 -4.89 2.66 13.43
CA ALA A 120 -5.53 2.68 14.74
C ALA A 120 -6.48 3.90 14.80
N PRO A 121 -7.72 3.76 15.33
CA PRO A 121 -8.60 4.90 15.47
C PRO A 121 -7.85 5.99 16.20
N ALA A 122 -7.90 7.22 15.68
CA ALA A 122 -7.29 8.37 16.33
C ALA A 122 -7.72 8.35 17.81
N PRO A 123 -6.80 8.58 18.78
CA PRO A 123 -7.19 8.63 20.18
C PRO A 123 -8.37 9.60 20.30
N PRO A 124 -9.42 9.26 21.06
CA PRO A 124 -10.56 10.15 21.21
C PRO A 124 -10.00 11.51 21.63
N ARG A 125 -10.27 12.56 20.83
CA ARG A 125 -9.93 13.93 21.23
C ARG A 125 -10.50 14.10 22.62
N GLY A 126 -9.62 14.17 23.62
CA GLY A 126 -10.03 14.22 25.01
C GLY A 126 -11.03 15.36 25.15
N ARG A 127 -12.30 15.03 25.43
CA ARG A 127 -13.23 16.05 25.89
C ARG A 127 -12.53 16.69 27.11
N PRO A 128 -12.37 18.01 27.19
CA PRO A 128 -11.77 18.62 28.36
C PRO A 128 -12.54 18.09 29.57
N THR A 129 -11.82 17.35 30.42
CA THR A 129 -12.41 16.65 31.56
C THR A 129 -13.13 17.70 32.40
N ARG A 130 -14.39 17.47 32.78
CA ARG A 130 -15.24 18.45 33.51
C ARG A 130 -14.53 19.11 34.70
N TRP A 131 -13.55 18.43 35.29
CA TRP A 131 -12.66 18.94 36.34
C TRP A 131 -11.81 20.15 35.93
N ILE A 132 -11.34 20.23 34.68
CA ILE A 132 -10.57 21.39 34.17
C ILE A 132 -11.48 22.63 34.12
N LEU A 133 -12.73 22.47 33.69
CA LEU A 133 -13.71 23.57 33.70
C LEU A 133 -14.08 24.00 35.12
N LEU A 134 -14.19 23.04 36.05
CA LEU A 134 -14.43 23.35 37.48
C LEU A 134 -13.25 24.08 38.13
N LEU A 135 -12.01 23.69 37.82
CA LEU A 135 -10.81 24.37 38.32
C LEU A 135 -10.69 25.80 37.75
N LEU A 136 -11.00 26.00 36.47
CA LEU A 136 -11.05 27.33 35.86
C LEU A 136 -12.13 28.21 36.49
N ALA A 137 -13.33 27.67 36.72
CA ALA A 137 -14.42 28.40 37.37
C ALA A 137 -14.06 28.78 38.82
N ALA A 138 -13.46 27.86 39.58
CA ALA A 138 -13.01 28.12 40.95
C ALA A 138 -11.91 29.19 41.01
N ALA A 139 -10.93 29.14 40.10
CA ALA A 139 -9.86 30.13 40.00
C ALA A 139 -10.41 31.53 39.64
N LEU A 140 -11.36 31.62 38.71
CA LEU A 140 -12.04 32.87 38.36
C LEU A 140 -12.85 33.44 39.53
N LEU A 141 -13.54 32.59 40.29
CA LEU A 141 -14.30 33.02 41.47
C LEU A 141 -13.38 33.57 42.57
N LEU A 142 -12.25 32.90 42.81
CA LEU A 142 -11.22 33.35 43.76
C LEU A 142 -10.59 34.69 43.35
N LEU A 143 -10.30 34.87 42.07
CA LEU A 143 -9.77 36.13 41.55
C LEU A 143 -10.77 37.29 41.71
N ALA A 144 -12.05 37.05 41.42
CA ALA A 144 -13.10 38.05 41.60
C ALA A 144 -13.26 38.47 43.08
N LEU A 145 -13.17 37.52 44.00
CA LEU A 145 -13.22 37.79 45.45
C LEU A 145 -12.00 38.58 45.95
N LEU A 146 -10.82 38.36 45.37
CA LEU A 146 -9.61 39.12 45.70
C LEU A 146 -9.65 40.56 45.17
N LEU A 147 -10.26 40.78 43.99
CA LEU A 147 -10.42 42.11 43.39
C LEU A 147 -11.55 42.94 44.02
N ALA A 148 -12.49 42.29 44.72
CA ALA A 148 -13.61 42.94 45.40
C ALA A 148 -13.28 43.41 46.83
N ARG A 149 -12.03 43.21 47.28
CA ARG A 149 -11.50 43.74 48.54
C ARG A 149 -10.65 44.97 48.28
#